data_AF-K9RIK2-F1
#
_entry.id   AF-K9RIK2-F1
#
_cell.length_a   1.000
_cell.length_b   1.000
_cell.length_c   1.000
_cell.angle_alpha   90.00
_cell.angle_beta   90.00
_cell.angle_gamma   90.00
#
_symmetry.space_group_name_H-M   'P 1'
#
loop_
_entity.id
_entity.type
_entity.pdbx_description
1 polymer ?
#
loop_
_entity_poly.entity_id
_entity_poly.type
_entity_poly.pdbx_seq_one_letter_code
_entity_poly.pdbx_strand_id
1 'polypeptide(L)'
;MNFPVIAAGCASILALLQVFLAGLVGFARFKHKVGIGDGGNEVLARKIRVHGNLIENAPIFLILLALLELSGIDKTTVAILGGVFILARISHAYALSRTTNPLTPLRFPL
;
A
#
# COMPACT_ATOMS: atom_id res chain seq x y z
N MET A 1 -1.18 -26.87 15.80
CA MET A 1 -1.20 -25.93 14.65
C MET A 1 -0.22 -24.82 14.97
N ASN A 2 0.77 -24.57 14.11
CA ASN A 2 1.71 -23.47 14.33
C ASN A 2 1.01 -22.15 14.01
N PHE A 3 1.16 -21.15 14.87
CA PHE A 3 0.67 -19.81 14.61
C PHE A 3 1.47 -19.20 13.44
N PRO A 4 0.82 -18.46 12.50
CA PRO A 4 1.51 -17.91 11.34
C PRO A 4 2.29 -16.64 11.71
N VAL A 5 3.47 -16.84 12.32
CA VAL A 5 4.30 -15.75 12.87
C VAL A 5 4.92 -14.92 11.75
N ILE A 6 5.28 -15.52 10.61
CA ILE A 6 5.90 -14.80 9.50
C ILE A 6 4.86 -13.88 8.85
N ALA A 7 3.66 -14.39 8.60
CA ALA A 7 2.56 -13.58 8.09
C ALA A 7 2.18 -12.45 9.06
N ALA A 8 2.15 -12.71 10.38
CA ALA A 8 1.91 -11.68 11.40
C ALA A 8 3.00 -10.60 11.42
N GLY A 9 4.26 -10.98 11.26
CA GLY A 9 5.37 -10.04 11.12
C GLY A 9 5.22 -9.15 9.88
N CYS A 10 4.89 -9.76 8.74
CA CYS A 10 4.62 -9.01 7.50
C CYS A 10 3.43 -8.07 7.65
N ALA A 11 2.35 -8.52 8.30
CA ALA A 11 1.17 -7.71 8.58
C ALA A 11 1.50 -6.48 9.43
N SER A 12 2.35 -6.64 10.44
CA SER A 12 2.76 -5.56 11.33
C SER A 12 3.54 -4.46 10.57
N ILE A 13 4.46 -4.86 9.69
CA ILE A 13 5.23 -3.92 8.86
C ILE A 13 4.31 -3.19 7.87
N LEU A 14 3.43 -3.93 7.19
CA LEU A 14 2.47 -3.34 6.24
C LEU A 14 1.47 -2.40 6.95
N ALA A 15 1.05 -2.71 8.17
CA ALA A 15 0.19 -1.84 8.98
C ALA A 15 0.88 -0.52 9.35
N LEU A 16 2.17 -0.55 9.72
CA LEU A 16 2.94 0.68 9.96
C LEU A 16 3.07 1.53 8.69
N LEU A 17 3.36 0.90 7.55
CA LEU A 17 3.41 1.57 6.25
C LEU A 17 2.05 2.19 5.89
N GLN A 18 0.96 1.47 6.17
CA GLN A 18 -0.41 1.89 5.95
C GLN A 18 -0.77 3.13 6.78
N VAL A 19 -0.42 3.16 8.07
CA VAL A 19 -0.61 4.32 8.96
C VAL A 19 0.20 5.52 8.47
N PHE A 20 1.46 5.30 8.06
CA PHE A 20 2.30 6.34 7.49
C PHE A 20 1.67 6.98 6.23
N LEU A 21 1.20 6.16 5.29
CA LEU A 21 0.53 6.62 4.08
C LEU A 21 -0.79 7.36 4.39
N ALA A 22 -1.56 6.87 5.36
CA ALA A 22 -2.78 7.55 5.83
C ALA A 22 -2.45 8.96 6.37
N GLY A 23 -1.39 9.08 7.16
CA GLY A 23 -0.90 10.35 7.69
C GLY A 23 -0.49 11.32 6.57
N LEU A 24 0.19 10.84 5.52
CA LEU A 24 0.55 11.65 4.36
C LEU A 24 -0.68 12.19 3.62
N VAL A 25 -1.75 11.39 3.49
CA VAL A 25 -3.03 11.82 2.92
C VAL A 25 -3.69 12.85 3.83
N GLY A 26 -3.75 12.60 5.14
CA GLY A 26 -4.34 13.52 6.12
C GLY A 26 -3.66 14.88 6.14
N PHE A 27 -2.33 14.90 6.15
CA PHE A 27 -1.56 16.16 6.08
C PHE A 27 -1.80 16.91 4.77
N ALA A 28 -1.87 16.19 3.64
CA ALA A 28 -2.17 16.81 2.35
C ALA A 28 -3.60 17.38 2.30
N ARG A 29 -4.60 16.69 2.88
CA ARG A 29 -5.97 17.20 3.02
C ARG A 29 -6.01 18.49 3.83
N PHE A 30 -5.32 18.52 4.96
CA PHE A 30 -5.24 19.71 5.81
C PHE A 30 -4.58 20.88 5.07
N LYS A 31 -3.44 20.63 4.42
CA LYS A 31 -2.69 21.65 3.66
C LYS A 31 -3.52 22.25 2.52
N HIS A 32 -4.28 21.43 1.80
CA HIS A 32 -5.07 21.85 0.64
C HIS A 32 -6.53 22.19 0.97
N LYS A 33 -6.93 22.10 2.25
CA LYS A 33 -8.29 22.39 2.73
C LYS A 33 -9.38 21.59 1.99
N VAL A 34 -9.10 20.32 1.70
CA VAL A 34 -10.03 19.42 0.99
C VAL A 34 -10.68 18.43 1.95
N GLY A 35 -12.00 18.52 2.11
CA GLY A 35 -12.79 17.64 2.97
C GLY A 35 -13.00 16.24 2.40
N ILE A 36 -13.56 16.13 1.18
CA ILE A 36 -13.90 14.86 0.51
C ILE A 36 -13.25 14.83 -0.88
N GLY A 37 -12.86 13.65 -1.34
CA GLY A 37 -12.18 13.49 -2.64
C GLY A 37 -10.76 14.06 -2.64
N ASP A 38 -10.31 14.52 -3.81
CA ASP A 38 -9.00 15.12 -4.04
C ASP A 38 -9.06 16.64 -4.28
N GLY A 39 -10.26 17.21 -4.43
CA GLY A 39 -10.47 18.65 -4.60
C GLY A 39 -9.79 19.24 -5.84
N GLY A 40 -9.58 18.43 -6.87
CA GLY A 40 -8.83 18.82 -8.08
C GLY A 40 -7.32 18.98 -7.86
N ASN A 41 -6.80 18.58 -6.69
CA ASN A 41 -5.38 18.64 -6.39
C ASN A 41 -4.69 17.32 -6.76
N GLU A 42 -3.87 17.34 -7.81
CA GLU A 42 -3.17 16.16 -8.32
C GLU A 42 -2.24 15.50 -7.29
N VAL A 43 -1.64 16.29 -6.40
CA VAL A 43 -0.75 15.77 -5.34
C VAL A 43 -1.55 14.99 -4.30
N LEU A 44 -2.71 15.51 -3.91
CA LEU A 44 -3.63 14.82 -3.01
C LEU A 44 -4.22 13.57 -3.66
N ALA A 45 -4.65 13.66 -4.92
CA ALA A 45 -5.18 12.53 -5.70
C ALA A 45 -4.17 11.37 -5.75
N ARG A 46 -2.90 11.69 -6.02
CA ARG A 46 -1.82 10.71 -6.05
C ARG A 46 -1.59 10.06 -4.69
N LYS A 47 -1.52 10.85 -3.61
CA LYS A 47 -1.33 10.31 -2.25
C LYS A 47 -2.48 9.39 -1.85
N ILE A 48 -3.73 9.77 -2.18
CA ILE A 48 -4.91 8.94 -1.98
C ILE A 48 -4.76 7.62 -2.74
N ARG A 49 -4.29 7.65 -3.99
CA ARG A 49 -4.13 6.43 -4.79
C ARG A 49 -3.02 5.51 -4.28
N VAL A 50 -1.88 6.06 -3.82
CA VAL A 50 -0.82 5.24 -3.19
C VAL A 50 -1.37 4.52 -1.96
N HIS A 51 -2.09 5.25 -1.11
CA HIS A 51 -2.69 4.70 0.10
C HIS A 51 -3.77 3.64 -0.22
N GLY A 52 -4.68 3.94 -1.15
CA GLY A 52 -5.72 3.02 -1.60
C GLY A 52 -5.16 1.74 -2.21
N ASN A 53 -4.10 1.84 -3.01
CA ASN A 53 -3.44 0.67 -3.58
C ASN A 53 -2.89 -0.28 -2.50
N LEU A 54 -2.37 0.25 -1.38
CA LEU A 54 -1.92 -0.60 -0.28
C LEU A 54 -3.11 -1.28 0.42
N ILE A 55 -4.21 -0.55 0.67
CA ILE A 55 -5.45 -1.10 1.25
C ILE A 55 -6.03 -2.23 0.42
N GLU A 56 -6.03 -2.08 -0.90
CA GLU A 56 -6.63 -3.07 -1.81
C GLU A 56 -5.79 -4.35 -1.87
N ASN A 57 -4.46 -4.24 -1.83
CA ASN A 57 -3.57 -5.37 -2.08
C ASN A 57 -3.03 -6.06 -0.82
N ALA A 58 -2.80 -5.31 0.26
CA ALA A 58 -2.20 -5.87 1.47
C ALA A 58 -3.06 -6.95 2.15
N PRO A 59 -4.39 -6.79 2.31
CA PRO A 59 -5.21 -7.78 3.00
C PRO A 59 -5.25 -9.12 2.26
N ILE A 60 -5.48 -9.10 0.94
CA ILE A 60 -5.53 -10.33 0.14
C ILE A 60 -4.18 -11.04 0.15
N PHE A 61 -3.08 -10.30 0.05
CA PHE A 61 -1.73 -10.87 0.15
C PHE A 61 -1.47 -11.50 1.51
N LEU A 62 -1.80 -10.82 2.61
CA LEU A 62 -1.59 -11.34 3.97
C LEU A 62 -2.43 -12.58 4.26
N ILE A 63 -3.67 -12.64 3.77
CA ILE A 63 -4.52 -13.83 3.87
C ILE A 63 -3.85 -15.00 3.15
N LEU A 64 -3.42 -14.80 1.90
CA LEU A 64 -2.75 -15.85 1.12
C LEU A 64 -1.44 -16.29 1.76
N LEU A 65 -0.64 -15.36 2.29
CA LEU A 65 0.63 -15.65 2.95
C LEU A 65 0.40 -16.46 4.24
N ALA A 66 -0.61 -16.11 5.04
CA ALA A 66 -0.97 -16.85 6.24
C ALA A 66 -1.46 -18.26 5.90
N LEU A 67 -2.29 -18.42 4.86
CA LEU A 67 -2.72 -19.73 4.38
C LEU A 67 -1.53 -20.58 3.90
N LEU A 68 -0.56 -19.96 3.22
CA LEU A 68 0.65 -20.62 2.75
C LEU A 68 1.50 -21.14 3.93
N GLU A 69 1.66 -20.32 4.97
CA GLU A 69 2.39 -20.69 6.20
C GLU A 69 1.67 -21.81 6.97
N LEU A 70 0.34 -21.75 7.06
CA LEU A 70 -0.49 -22.78 7.69
C LEU A 70 -0.49 -24.10 6.90
N SER A 71 -0.25 -24.05 5.59
CA SER A 71 -0.15 -25.24 4.73
C SER A 71 1.14 -26.03 4.94
N GLY A 72 2.07 -25.54 5.78
CA GLY A 72 3.31 -26.25 6.11
C GLY A 72 4.42 -26.10 5.08
N ILE A 73 4.33 -25.11 4.18
CA ILE A 73 5.45 -24.76 3.28
C ILE A 73 6.68 -24.31 4.10
N ASP A 74 7.86 -24.53 3.53
CA ASP A 74 9.12 -24.04 4.08
C ASP A 74 9.04 -22.56 4.48
N LYS A 75 9.46 -22.28 5.71
CA LYS A 75 9.44 -20.94 6.33
C LYS A 75 10.25 -19.94 5.52
N THR A 76 11.34 -20.38 4.89
CA THR A 76 12.22 -19.52 4.09
C THR A 76 11.46 -18.99 2.87
N THR A 77 10.71 -19.86 2.20
CA THR A 77 9.87 -19.49 1.06
C THR A 77 8.80 -18.46 1.44
N VAL A 78 8.11 -18.66 2.57
CA VAL A 78 7.11 -17.71 3.09
C VAL A 78 7.76 -16.36 3.42
N ALA A 79 8.92 -16.37 4.08
CA ALA A 79 9.66 -15.15 4.43
C ALA A 79 10.14 -14.37 3.20
N ILE A 80 10.63 -15.07 2.16
CA ILE A 80 11.04 -14.46 0.89
C ILE A 80 9.84 -13.80 0.21
N LEU A 81 8.71 -14.50 0.09
CA LEU A 81 7.50 -13.94 -0.52
C LEU A 81 7.01 -12.69 0.22
N GLY A 82 6.96 -12.74 1.56
CA GLY A 82 6.62 -11.59 2.40
C GLY A 82 7.59 -10.41 2.20
N GLY A 83 8.90 -10.69 2.21
CA GLY A 83 9.93 -9.68 2.02
C GLY A 83 9.88 -9.01 0.64
N VAL A 84 9.74 -9.80 -0.43
CA VAL A 84 9.60 -9.29 -1.80
C VAL A 84 8.37 -8.38 -1.93
N PHE A 85 7.23 -8.78 -1.36
CA PHE A 85 6.03 -7.96 -1.38
C PHE A 85 6.22 -6.62 -0.65
N ILE A 86 6.80 -6.64 0.55
CA ILE A 86 7.08 -5.42 1.32
C ILE A 86 8.01 -4.49 0.53
N LEU A 87 9.10 -5.01 -0.03
CA LEU A 87 10.05 -4.24 -0.84
C LEU A 87 9.38 -3.64 -2.08
N ALA A 88 8.52 -4.38 -2.75
CA ALA A 88 7.76 -3.88 -3.89
C ALA A 88 6.85 -2.71 -3.49
N ARG A 89 6.22 -2.75 -2.32
CA ARG A 89 5.35 -1.66 -1.83
C ARG A 89 6.14 -0.42 -1.41
N ILE A 90 7.28 -0.59 -0.76
CA ILE A 90 8.18 0.52 -0.42
C ILE A 90 8.71 1.18 -1.69
N SER A 91 9.16 0.37 -2.66
CA SER A 91 9.62 0.85 -3.97
C SER A 91 8.51 1.61 -4.71
N HIS A 92 7.29 1.08 -4.73
CA HIS A 92 6.16 1.76 -5.37
C HIS A 92 5.81 3.10 -4.70
N ALA A 93 5.78 3.14 -3.35
CA ALA A 93 5.53 4.38 -2.62
C ALA A 93 6.62 5.43 -2.89
N TYR A 94 7.88 5.00 -3.01
CA TYR A 94 9.01 5.86 -3.31
C TYR A 94 9.01 6.36 -4.77
N ALA A 95 8.80 5.46 -5.73
CA ALA A 95 8.72 5.81 -7.15
C ALA A 95 7.61 6.83 -7.41
N LEU A 96 6.43 6.62 -6.84
CA LEU A 96 5.29 7.52 -7.05
C LEU A 96 5.47 8.87 -6.33
N SER A 97 6.26 8.92 -5.26
CA SER A 97 6.68 10.17 -4.63
C SER A 97 7.63 11.01 -5.50
N ARG A 98 8.34 10.39 -6.46
CA ARG A 98 9.30 11.05 -7.37
C ARG A 98 8.79 11.29 -8.79
N THR A 99 7.68 10.66 -9.18
CA THR A 99 7.21 10.71 -10.57
C THR A 99 6.40 11.98 -10.82
N THR A 100 6.96 13.06 -11.35
CA THR A 100 6.24 14.31 -11.66
C THR A 100 5.43 14.26 -12.97
N ASN A 101 5.06 13.08 -13.47
CA ASN A 101 4.42 12.97 -14.78
C ASN A 101 2.91 12.75 -14.61
N PRO A 102 2.05 13.74 -14.92
CA PRO A 102 0.63 13.47 -15.10
C PRO A 102 0.52 12.66 -16.38
N LEU A 103 0.20 11.36 -16.27
CA LEU A 103 -0.48 10.72 -17.39
C LEU A 103 -1.85 11.38 -17.43
N THR A 104 -1.96 12.37 -18.32
CA THR A 104 -3.16 13.16 -18.56
C THR A 104 -4.36 12.22 -18.62
N PRO A 105 -5.40 12.39 -17.78
CA PRO A 105 -6.64 11.68 -18.00
C PRO A 105 -7.17 12.16 -19.35
N LEU A 106 -7.38 11.22 -20.28
CA LEU A 106 -8.01 11.51 -21.56
C LEU A 106 -9.44 11.96 -21.24
N ARG A 107 -9.62 13.28 -21.13
CA ARG A 107 -10.88 13.93 -20.83
C ARG A 107 -11.72 13.84 -22.08
N PHE A 108 -12.58 12.83 -22.17
CA PHE A 108 -13.60 12.80 -23.22
C PHE A 108 -14.58 13.94 -22.98
N PRO A 109 -14.70 14.91 -23.90
CA PRO A 109 -15.79 15.87 -23.86
C PRO A 109 -17.07 15.11 -24.21
N LEU A 110 -18.00 15.04 -23.26
CA LEU A 110 -19.41 14.82 -23.54
C LEU A 110 -20.10 16.19 -23.50
#